data_AF-A0A5F9ZHR6-F1
#
_entry.id   AF-A0A5F9ZHR6-F1
#
_cell.length_a   1.000
_cell.length_b   1.000
_cell.length_c   1.000
_cell.angle_alpha   90.00
_cell.angle_beta   90.00
_cell.angle_gamma   90.00
#
_symmetry.space_group_name_H-M   'P 1'
#
loop_
_entity.id
_entity.type
_entity.pdbx_description
1 polymer ?
#
loop_
_entity_poly.entity_id
_entity_poly.type
_entity_poly.pdbx_seq_one_letter_code
_entity_poly.pdbx_strand_id
1 'polypeptide(L)'
;MAKATSGAAGLRLLLLLLLPLLGKVALGLYFSRDAYWEKLYVDQAAGTPLLYVHALRDAPEEVPSFRLGQHLYGTYRTRLHENNWICIQEDTGLLYLNRSLDHSSWEKLSVRNRGFPLLTVYLKVFLSPTSLREGECQWPGCARVYFSFFNTSFPACSSLKPRELCFPETRPSFRIRENRPPGTFHQFRLLPVQFLCPNISVAYRLLEDRESLCGKLPGIQWHQRPVQAAFLWCQLQHARGGHLSRGHLGDPVCE
;
A
#
# COMPACT_ATOMS: atom_id res chain seq x y z
N MET A 1 62.03 -33.35 -2.22
CA MET A 1 60.88 -33.29 -1.30
C MET A 1 59.98 -32.14 -1.73
N ALA A 2 58.87 -32.43 -2.38
CA ALA A 2 57.89 -31.44 -2.80
C ALA A 2 56.84 -31.26 -1.69
N LYS A 3 56.61 -30.02 -1.24
CA LYS A 3 55.53 -29.70 -0.28
C LYS A 3 54.52 -28.83 -1.01
N ALA A 4 53.40 -29.45 -1.36
CA ALA A 4 52.26 -28.80 -1.99
C ALA A 4 51.51 -27.93 -0.97
N THR A 5 51.33 -26.66 -1.28
CA THR A 5 50.41 -25.75 -0.58
C THR A 5 49.36 -25.26 -1.59
N SER A 6 48.36 -26.11 -1.87
CA SER A 6 47.29 -25.88 -2.86
C SER A 6 45.88 -25.74 -2.23
N GLY A 7 45.78 -25.48 -0.92
CA GLY A 7 44.48 -25.53 -0.20
C GLY A 7 43.78 -24.18 0.02
N ALA A 8 44.50 -23.07 0.06
CA ALA A 8 43.96 -21.80 0.56
C ALA A 8 43.27 -20.93 -0.52
N ALA A 9 43.71 -21.03 -1.78
CA ALA A 9 43.16 -20.22 -2.88
C ALA A 9 41.77 -20.72 -3.34
N GLY A 10 41.58 -22.05 -3.39
CA GLY A 10 40.31 -22.65 -3.81
C GLY A 10 39.15 -22.35 -2.86
N LEU A 11 39.41 -22.34 -1.54
CA LEU A 11 38.37 -22.05 -0.54
C LEU A 11 37.90 -20.60 -0.59
N ARG A 12 38.82 -19.65 -0.81
CA ARG A 12 38.48 -18.22 -0.98
C ARG A 12 37.70 -17.97 -2.27
N LEU A 13 38.07 -18.65 -3.36
CA LEU A 13 37.35 -18.54 -4.63
C LEU A 13 35.94 -19.14 -4.52
N LEU A 14 35.79 -20.27 -3.83
CA LEU A 14 34.48 -20.90 -3.56
C LEU A 14 33.60 -20.00 -2.67
N LEU A 15 34.18 -19.37 -1.64
CA LEU A 15 33.46 -18.42 -0.77
C LEU A 15 33.03 -17.17 -1.54
N LEU A 16 33.88 -16.63 -2.42
CA LEU A 16 33.58 -15.52 -3.32
C LEU A 16 32.52 -15.87 -4.39
N LEU A 17 32.48 -17.13 -4.85
CA LEU A 17 31.46 -17.66 -5.77
C LEU A 17 30.13 -17.98 -5.06
N LEU A 18 30.16 -18.31 -3.76
CA LEU A 18 28.98 -18.55 -2.92
C LEU A 18 28.38 -17.27 -2.31
N LEU A 19 29.17 -16.19 -2.17
CA LEU A 19 28.69 -14.89 -1.72
C LEU A 19 27.51 -14.32 -2.53
N PRO A 20 27.47 -14.38 -3.88
CA PRO A 20 26.30 -13.95 -4.65
C PRO A 20 25.10 -14.89 -4.52
N LEU A 21 25.27 -16.15 -4.06
CA LEU A 21 24.17 -17.07 -3.78
C LEU A 21 23.49 -16.80 -2.44
N LEU A 22 24.21 -16.28 -1.44
CA LEU A 22 23.64 -15.91 -0.13
C LEU A 22 23.01 -14.52 -0.11
N GLY A 23 23.23 -13.70 -1.14
CA GLY A 23 22.86 -12.29 -1.19
C GLY A 23 21.98 -11.92 -2.37
N LYS A 24 21.00 -12.76 -2.76
CA LYS A 24 19.85 -12.28 -3.56
C LYS A 24 19.02 -11.36 -2.66
N VAL A 25 19.54 -10.16 -2.44
CA VAL A 25 18.80 -9.01 -1.96
C VAL A 25 17.58 -8.88 -2.87
N ALA A 26 16.39 -8.75 -2.29
CA ALA A 26 15.15 -8.47 -2.98
C ALA A 26 15.23 -7.11 -3.69
N LEU A 27 16.00 -7.06 -4.78
CA LEU A 27 16.25 -5.87 -5.59
C LEU A 27 15.14 -5.65 -6.62
N GLY A 28 14.14 -6.54 -6.66
CA GLY A 28 13.08 -6.52 -7.66
C GLY A 28 11.67 -6.22 -7.17
N LEU A 29 11.42 -6.20 -5.86
CA LEU A 29 10.09 -5.88 -5.35
C LEU A 29 9.84 -4.37 -5.39
N TYR A 30 8.64 -3.98 -5.83
CA TYR A 30 8.22 -2.58 -5.82
C TYR A 30 6.75 -2.43 -5.44
N PHE A 31 6.44 -1.41 -4.63
CA PHE A 31 5.05 -1.07 -4.35
C PHE A 31 4.35 -0.59 -5.62
N SER A 32 3.08 -0.97 -5.80
CA SER A 32 2.26 -0.44 -6.90
C SER A 32 1.93 1.04 -6.74
N ARG A 33 2.14 1.61 -5.55
CA ARG A 33 1.90 3.03 -5.19
C ARG A 33 2.95 3.50 -4.19
N ASP A 34 3.31 4.77 -4.23
CA ASP A 34 4.16 5.42 -3.24
C ASP A 34 3.39 5.95 -2.02
N ALA A 35 2.09 6.24 -2.20
CA ALA A 35 1.19 6.74 -1.17
C ALA A 35 -0.17 6.01 -1.14
N TYR A 36 -0.56 5.59 0.05
CA TYR A 36 -1.88 5.02 0.38
C TYR A 36 -2.62 5.96 1.34
N TRP A 37 -3.95 5.91 1.36
CA TRP A 37 -4.79 6.82 2.13
C TRP A 37 -5.95 6.07 2.77
N GLU A 38 -6.25 6.38 4.02
CA GLU A 38 -7.37 5.83 4.77
C GLU A 38 -7.90 6.81 5.81
N LYS A 39 -9.13 6.62 6.27
CA LYS A 39 -9.75 7.43 7.33
C LYS A 39 -9.72 6.68 8.66
N LEU A 40 -9.38 7.39 9.73
CA LEU A 40 -9.49 6.89 11.10
C LEU A 40 -10.50 7.72 11.89
N TYR A 41 -11.27 7.02 12.71
CA TYR A 41 -12.30 7.58 13.56
C TYR A 41 -12.02 7.22 15.02
N VAL A 42 -12.61 7.99 15.93
CA VAL A 42 -12.49 7.72 17.37
C VAL A 42 -13.24 6.44 17.73
N ASP A 43 -12.68 5.66 18.65
CA ASP A 43 -13.24 4.43 19.21
C ASP A 43 -13.47 3.30 18.20
N GLN A 44 -12.76 3.31 17.07
CA GLN A 44 -12.72 2.15 16.19
C GLN A 44 -12.15 0.93 16.94
N ALA A 45 -12.85 -0.19 16.86
CA ALA A 45 -12.51 -1.39 17.61
C ALA A 45 -11.19 -2.02 17.15
N ALA A 46 -10.50 -2.68 18.08
CA ALA A 46 -9.40 -3.59 17.73
C ALA A 46 -9.89 -4.69 16.78
N GLY A 47 -9.01 -5.11 15.88
CA GLY A 47 -9.32 -6.04 14.79
C GLY A 47 -9.90 -5.39 13.53
N THR A 48 -10.20 -4.08 13.53
CA THR A 48 -10.75 -3.40 12.35
C THR A 48 -9.73 -3.44 11.19
N PRO A 49 -10.06 -4.05 10.03
CA PRO A 49 -9.20 -4.04 8.86
C PRO A 49 -9.22 -2.65 8.20
N LEU A 50 -8.05 -2.15 7.80
CA LEU A 50 -7.90 -0.82 7.21
C LEU A 50 -7.74 -0.91 5.69
N LEU A 51 -6.60 -1.39 5.21
CA LEU A 51 -6.33 -1.44 3.76
C LEU A 51 -5.28 -2.48 3.41
N TYR A 52 -5.26 -2.87 2.13
CA TYR A 52 -4.19 -3.67 1.55
C TYR A 52 -3.14 -2.81 0.86
N VAL A 53 -1.87 -3.04 1.18
CA VAL A 53 -0.76 -2.64 0.32
C VAL A 53 -0.43 -3.76 -0.67
N HIS A 54 0.14 -3.40 -1.82
CA HIS A 54 0.48 -4.36 -2.87
C HIS A 54 1.89 -4.11 -3.37
N ALA A 55 2.62 -5.21 -3.54
CA ALA A 55 3.96 -5.21 -4.11
C ALA A 55 3.99 -6.13 -5.33
N LEU A 56 4.52 -5.60 -6.42
CA LEU A 56 4.80 -6.33 -7.64
C LEU A 56 6.25 -6.83 -7.62
N ARG A 57 6.51 -7.85 -8.41
CA ARG A 57 7.78 -8.58 -8.45
C ARG A 57 8.49 -8.28 -9.76
N ASP A 58 9.80 -8.13 -9.72
CA ASP A 58 10.61 -8.04 -10.95
C ASP A 58 11.07 -9.42 -11.41
N ALA A 59 11.13 -10.41 -10.51
CA ALA A 59 11.47 -11.81 -10.82
C ALA A 59 10.44 -12.81 -10.25
N PRO A 60 10.16 -13.94 -10.94
CA PRO A 60 9.12 -14.89 -10.53
C PRO A 60 9.30 -15.54 -9.15
N GLU A 61 10.53 -15.63 -8.66
CA GLU A 61 10.88 -16.23 -7.37
C GLU A 61 10.70 -15.31 -6.17
N GLU A 62 10.44 -14.01 -6.38
CA GLU A 62 10.34 -13.05 -5.29
C GLU A 62 9.02 -13.22 -4.53
N VAL A 63 9.06 -13.03 -3.21
CA VAL A 63 7.88 -13.03 -2.33
C VAL A 63 7.94 -11.78 -1.47
N PRO A 64 6.90 -10.92 -1.48
CA PRO A 64 6.89 -9.72 -0.66
C PRO A 64 6.75 -10.04 0.82
N SER A 65 7.50 -9.31 1.66
CA SER A 65 7.37 -9.35 3.13
C SER A 65 7.19 -7.93 3.64
N PHE A 66 5.99 -7.63 4.16
CA PHE A 66 5.62 -6.27 4.55
C PHE A 66 5.96 -6.01 6.02
N ARG A 67 6.66 -4.90 6.30
CA ARG A 67 6.98 -4.45 7.67
C ARG A 67 6.62 -2.98 7.86
N LEU A 68 6.07 -2.65 9.03
CA LEU A 68 5.81 -1.27 9.42
C LEU A 68 7.06 -0.62 10.03
N GLY A 69 7.25 0.67 9.75
CA GLY A 69 8.12 1.52 10.55
C GLY A 69 7.58 1.65 11.98
N GLN A 70 8.46 1.83 12.93
CA GLN A 70 8.15 1.88 14.36
C GLN A 70 7.44 3.17 14.78
N HIS A 71 7.41 4.20 13.94
CA HIS A 71 6.92 5.51 14.34
C HIS A 71 5.77 6.02 13.49
N LEU A 72 4.77 6.59 14.16
CA LEU A 72 3.77 7.47 13.56
C LEU A 72 4.39 8.85 13.31
N TYR A 73 4.19 9.36 12.09
CA TYR A 73 4.64 10.67 11.68
C TYR A 73 3.47 11.61 11.46
N GLY A 74 3.62 12.86 11.84
CA GLY A 74 2.68 13.96 11.61
C GLY A 74 3.15 14.91 10.52
N THR A 75 2.75 16.17 10.65
CA THR A 75 3.04 17.23 9.68
C THR A 75 4.56 17.46 9.57
N TYR A 76 5.04 17.74 8.35
CA TYR A 76 6.46 18.03 8.06
C TYR A 76 7.46 16.96 8.54
N ARG A 77 7.08 15.68 8.45
CA ARG A 77 7.91 14.53 8.86
C ARG A 77 8.21 14.50 10.36
N THR A 78 7.40 15.16 11.18
CA THR A 78 7.54 15.15 12.64
C THR A 78 7.24 13.76 13.19
N ARG A 79 8.19 13.14 13.90
CA ARG A 79 7.96 11.88 14.63
C ARG A 79 7.08 12.17 15.85
N LEU A 80 5.90 11.57 15.92
CA LEU A 80 4.93 11.81 16.99
C LEU A 80 5.07 10.78 18.12
N HIS A 81 4.91 9.50 17.81
CA HIS A 81 4.90 8.43 18.79
C HIS A 81 5.30 7.11 18.13
N GLU A 82 5.75 6.15 18.93
CA GLU A 82 5.86 4.76 18.48
C GLU A 82 4.48 4.22 18.07
N ASN A 83 4.43 3.39 17.04
CA ASN A 83 3.19 2.82 16.55
C ASN A 83 2.77 1.62 17.42
N ASN A 84 1.79 1.84 18.30
CA ASN A 84 1.23 0.81 19.18
C ASN A 84 -0.19 0.37 18.78
N TRP A 85 -0.75 0.94 17.71
CA TRP A 85 -2.16 0.77 17.36
C TRP A 85 -2.39 0.05 16.05
N ILE A 86 -1.51 0.25 15.05
CA ILE A 86 -1.68 -0.30 13.71
C ILE A 86 -0.69 -1.45 13.52
N CYS A 87 -1.18 -2.62 13.13
CA CYS A 87 -0.36 -3.77 12.75
C CYS A 87 -0.48 -4.05 11.25
N ILE A 88 0.44 -4.85 10.73
CA ILE A 88 0.43 -5.34 9.35
C ILE A 88 0.57 -6.86 9.36
N GLN A 89 -0.16 -7.54 8.47
CA GLN A 89 0.08 -8.95 8.18
C GLN A 89 1.18 -9.06 7.12
N GLU A 90 2.31 -9.70 7.48
CA GLU A 90 3.54 -9.68 6.67
C GLU A 90 3.37 -10.29 5.27
N ASP A 91 2.52 -11.30 5.12
CA ASP A 91 2.36 -12.04 3.86
C ASP A 91 1.33 -11.42 2.91
N THR A 92 0.27 -10.82 3.47
CA THR A 92 -0.88 -10.33 2.69
C THR A 92 -0.83 -8.82 2.45
N GLY A 93 -0.05 -8.09 3.24
CA GLY A 93 -0.02 -6.63 3.20
C GLY A 93 -1.27 -5.98 3.80
N LEU A 94 -2.06 -6.70 4.61
CA LEU A 94 -3.22 -6.14 5.30
C LEU A 94 -2.79 -5.30 6.50
N LEU A 95 -3.09 -4.00 6.48
CA LEU A 95 -3.03 -3.13 7.65
C LEU A 95 -4.34 -3.23 8.43
N TYR A 96 -4.26 -3.32 9.75
CA TYR A 96 -5.41 -3.40 10.65
C TYR A 96 -5.12 -2.77 12.00
N LEU A 97 -6.16 -2.42 12.74
CA LEU A 97 -6.05 -1.92 14.11
C LEU A 97 -5.80 -3.10 15.07
N ASN A 98 -4.66 -3.10 15.73
CA ASN A 98 -4.37 -4.01 16.85
C ASN A 98 -5.00 -3.51 18.15
N ARG A 99 -5.08 -2.19 18.32
CA ARG A 99 -5.72 -1.53 19.47
C ARG A 99 -6.68 -0.46 18.98
N SER A 100 -7.71 -0.18 19.78
CA SER A 100 -8.58 0.97 19.56
C SER A 100 -7.83 2.28 19.80
N LEU A 101 -8.33 3.34 19.17
CA LEU A 101 -7.82 4.69 19.30
C LEU A 101 -8.90 5.57 19.92
N ASP A 102 -8.77 5.85 21.21
CA ASP A 102 -9.64 6.70 22.00
C ASP A 102 -9.21 8.17 21.95
N HIS A 103 -10.07 9.08 22.45
CA HIS A 103 -9.76 10.52 22.52
C HIS A 103 -8.41 10.82 23.19
N SER A 104 -8.04 10.07 24.25
CA SER A 104 -6.77 10.31 24.95
C SER A 104 -5.54 9.98 24.09
N SER A 105 -5.62 8.92 23.28
CA SER A 105 -4.58 8.56 22.30
C SER A 105 -4.41 9.68 21.27
N TRP A 106 -5.51 10.26 20.79
CA TRP A 106 -5.48 11.34 19.81
C TRP A 106 -4.90 12.63 20.35
N GLU A 107 -5.31 13.06 21.55
CA GLU A 107 -4.74 14.24 22.20
C GLU A 107 -3.23 14.09 22.43
N LYS A 108 -2.78 12.89 22.83
CA LYS A 108 -1.35 12.59 22.99
C LYS A 108 -0.56 12.77 21.70
N LEU A 109 -1.14 12.41 20.54
CA LEU A 109 -0.51 12.65 19.23
C LEU A 109 -0.56 14.12 18.83
N SER A 110 -1.69 14.79 19.10
CA SER A 110 -1.93 16.20 18.78
C SER A 110 -0.94 17.13 19.47
N VAL A 111 -0.74 16.96 20.79
CA VAL A 111 0.22 17.74 21.59
C VAL A 111 1.65 17.66 21.02
N ARG A 112 2.01 16.53 20.41
CA ARG A 112 3.34 16.30 19.82
C ARG A 112 3.49 16.85 18.41
N ASN A 113 2.41 17.33 17.79
CA ASN A 113 2.41 17.85 16.43
C ASN A 113 2.90 19.31 16.31
N ARG A 114 3.70 19.78 17.28
CA ARG A 114 4.41 21.08 17.26
C ARG A 114 3.51 22.29 16.96
N GLY A 115 2.29 22.30 17.50
CA GLY A 115 1.32 23.39 17.34
C GLY A 115 0.54 23.39 16.02
N PHE A 116 0.75 22.40 15.15
CA PHE A 116 -0.09 22.20 13.96
C PHE A 116 -1.31 21.33 14.28
N PRO A 117 -2.48 21.63 13.69
CA PRO A 117 -3.65 20.75 13.83
C PRO A 117 -3.34 19.36 13.26
N LEU A 118 -3.69 18.31 14.02
CA LEU A 118 -3.46 16.93 13.62
C LEU A 118 -4.53 16.47 12.62
N LEU A 119 -4.32 16.80 11.36
CA LEU A 119 -5.26 16.43 10.28
C LEU A 119 -4.94 15.05 9.69
N THR A 120 -3.66 14.77 9.50
CA THR A 120 -3.18 13.54 8.86
C THR A 120 -1.93 13.05 9.56
N VAL A 121 -1.90 11.75 9.87
CA VAL A 121 -0.69 11.03 10.28
C VAL A 121 -0.28 10.04 9.21
N TYR A 122 0.95 9.55 9.23
CA TYR A 122 1.35 8.49 8.32
C TYR A 122 2.33 7.50 8.93
N LEU A 123 2.29 6.28 8.40
CA LEU A 123 3.27 5.22 8.64
C LEU A 123 4.10 4.96 7.39
N LYS A 124 5.29 4.37 7.60
CA LYS A 124 6.16 3.87 6.55
C LYS A 124 5.99 2.36 6.47
N VAL A 125 5.92 1.81 5.25
CA VAL A 125 5.82 0.36 5.01
C VAL A 125 6.98 -0.05 4.11
N PHE A 126 7.70 -1.11 4.48
CA PHE A 126 8.87 -1.62 3.78
C PHE A 126 8.62 -3.03 3.24
N LEU A 127 9.25 -3.38 2.11
CA LEU A 127 9.13 -4.70 1.43
C LEU A 127 10.18 -5.73 1.83
N SER A 128 11.17 -5.31 2.63
CA SER A 128 12.34 -6.11 2.99
C SER A 128 12.72 -5.89 4.45
N PRO A 129 13.38 -6.87 5.10
CA PRO A 129 13.89 -6.73 6.47
C PRO A 129 15.12 -5.82 6.48
N THR A 130 14.89 -4.51 6.36
CA THR A 130 15.96 -3.51 6.49
C THR A 130 15.55 -2.49 7.52
N SER A 131 15.66 -2.86 8.79
CA SER A 131 15.45 -2.00 9.96
C SER A 131 16.44 -0.82 10.04
N LEU A 132 17.45 -0.75 9.15
CA LEU A 132 18.55 0.20 9.29
C LEU A 132 18.31 1.61 8.71
N ARG A 133 17.22 1.88 7.98
CA ARG A 133 17.01 3.20 7.32
C ARG A 133 15.60 3.75 7.42
N GLU A 134 15.01 3.78 8.62
CA GLU A 134 13.74 4.52 8.83
C GLU A 134 13.83 6.01 8.43
N GLY A 135 15.02 6.60 8.38
CA GLY A 135 15.23 8.01 8.02
C GLY A 135 14.69 8.37 6.62
N GLU A 136 14.79 7.46 5.66
CA GLU A 136 14.44 7.71 4.26
C GLU A 136 13.48 6.63 3.75
N CYS A 137 12.20 6.97 3.66
CA CYS A 137 11.20 6.13 3.01
C CYS A 137 10.96 6.68 1.60
N GLN A 138 11.40 5.95 0.58
CA GLN A 138 11.18 6.29 -0.82
C GLN A 138 10.77 5.03 -1.60
N TRP A 139 9.97 5.23 -2.64
CA TRP A 139 9.66 4.20 -3.63
C TRP A 139 10.97 3.77 -4.34
N PRO A 140 11.15 2.49 -4.75
CA PRO A 140 10.18 1.39 -4.78
C PRO A 140 10.06 0.56 -3.50
N GLY A 141 11.06 0.60 -2.63
CA GLY A 141 11.16 -0.29 -1.46
C GLY A 141 10.39 0.16 -0.23
N CYS A 142 9.89 1.41 -0.22
CA CYS A 142 9.08 1.96 0.84
C CYS A 142 7.88 2.75 0.32
N ALA A 143 6.72 2.56 0.94
CA ALA A 143 5.51 3.35 0.70
C ALA A 143 5.06 4.05 1.98
N ARG A 144 4.38 5.20 1.83
CA ARG A 144 3.78 5.93 2.95
C ARG A 144 2.29 5.66 2.98
N VAL A 145 1.76 5.35 4.15
CA VAL A 145 0.32 5.15 4.36
C VAL A 145 -0.19 6.28 5.22
N TYR A 146 -1.01 7.14 4.64
CA TYR A 146 -1.61 8.31 5.27
C TYR A 146 -2.97 7.96 5.88
N PHE A 147 -3.20 8.47 7.07
CA PHE A 147 -4.44 8.33 7.81
C PHE A 147 -5.00 9.71 8.12
N SER A 148 -6.12 10.06 7.51
CA SER A 148 -6.88 11.27 7.82
C SER A 148 -7.69 11.04 9.08
N PHE A 149 -7.47 11.88 10.09
CA PHE A 149 -8.10 11.74 11.39
C PHE A 149 -9.42 12.53 11.46
N PHE A 150 -10.46 11.88 11.96
CA PHE A 150 -11.74 12.49 12.29
C PHE A 150 -12.01 12.37 13.79
N ASN A 151 -12.17 13.50 14.47
CA ASN A 151 -12.47 13.57 15.91
C ASN A 151 -13.95 13.24 16.21
N THR A 152 -14.50 12.28 15.50
CA THR A 152 -15.86 11.77 15.66
C THR A 152 -15.82 10.26 15.56
N SER A 153 -16.81 9.57 16.10
CA SER A 153 -17.00 8.15 15.84
C SER A 153 -17.32 7.88 14.37
N PHE A 154 -17.20 6.62 13.95
CA PHE A 154 -17.58 6.21 12.59
C PHE A 154 -19.06 6.54 12.33
N PRO A 155 -19.39 7.16 11.17
CA PRO A 155 -20.76 7.58 10.88
C PRO A 155 -21.71 6.39 10.71
N ALA A 156 -23.00 6.61 10.95
CA ALA A 156 -24.01 5.58 10.71
C ALA A 156 -24.02 5.15 9.23
N CYS A 157 -24.18 3.86 8.96
CA CYS A 157 -24.16 3.31 7.61
C CYS A 157 -25.17 3.95 6.65
N SER A 158 -26.34 4.36 7.15
CA SER A 158 -27.39 5.05 6.38
C SER A 158 -27.06 6.50 6.01
N SER A 159 -26.09 7.11 6.71
CA SER A 159 -25.65 8.49 6.45
C SER A 159 -24.55 8.58 5.39
N LEU A 160 -23.89 7.46 5.10
CA LEU A 160 -22.81 7.39 4.12
C LEU A 160 -23.38 7.45 2.70
N LYS A 161 -22.83 8.36 1.90
CA LYS A 161 -23.19 8.44 0.49
C LYS A 161 -22.58 7.27 -0.28
N PRO A 162 -23.23 6.80 -1.35
CA PRO A 162 -22.67 5.77 -2.22
C PRO A 162 -21.23 6.00 -2.68
N ARG A 163 -20.85 7.25 -2.99
CA ARG A 163 -19.47 7.60 -3.34
C ARG A 163 -18.47 7.28 -2.23
N GLU A 164 -18.84 7.51 -0.98
CA GLU A 164 -18.02 7.29 0.22
C GLU A 164 -17.97 5.81 0.62
N LEU A 165 -18.97 5.01 0.21
CA LEU A 165 -18.98 3.56 0.37
C LEU A 165 -18.10 2.85 -0.67
N CYS A 166 -17.87 3.49 -1.81
CA CYS A 166 -17.24 2.86 -2.97
C CYS A 166 -15.74 3.18 -3.10
N PHE A 167 -15.35 4.44 -2.94
CA PHE A 167 -14.02 4.92 -3.28
C PHE A 167 -13.45 5.86 -2.21
N PRO A 168 -12.11 5.86 -2.01
CA PRO A 168 -11.46 6.85 -1.18
C PRO A 168 -11.59 8.25 -1.80
N GLU A 169 -11.40 9.29 -0.97
CA GLU A 169 -11.41 10.69 -1.44
C GLU A 169 -10.28 10.95 -2.44
N THR A 170 -9.07 10.52 -2.11
CA THR A 170 -7.90 10.61 -2.98
C THR A 170 -7.91 9.45 -3.97
N ARG A 171 -7.99 9.77 -5.26
CA ARG A 171 -7.92 8.76 -6.32
C ARG A 171 -6.52 8.10 -6.32
N PRO A 172 -6.45 6.76 -6.45
CA PRO A 172 -5.16 6.09 -6.58
C PRO A 172 -4.57 6.33 -7.97
N SER A 173 -3.25 6.52 -8.03
CA SER A 173 -2.44 6.38 -9.24
C SER A 173 -1.47 5.21 -9.03
N PHE A 174 -1.18 4.46 -10.09
CA PHE A 174 -0.39 3.23 -10.01
C PHE A 174 0.90 3.36 -10.81
N ARG A 175 1.94 2.69 -10.32
CA ARG A 175 3.26 2.55 -10.97
C ARG A 175 3.48 1.08 -11.30
N ILE A 176 3.71 0.77 -12.58
CA ILE A 176 3.96 -0.59 -13.06
C ILE A 176 5.15 -0.53 -14.00
N ARG A 177 6.19 -1.31 -13.70
CA ARG A 177 7.38 -1.42 -14.54
C ARG A 177 7.09 -2.26 -15.79
N GLU A 178 7.57 -1.81 -16.94
CA GLU A 178 7.50 -2.59 -18.17
C GLU A 178 8.33 -3.88 -18.09
N ASN A 179 7.98 -4.88 -18.89
CA ASN A 179 8.74 -6.12 -19.04
C ASN A 179 8.93 -6.93 -17.74
N ARG A 180 8.02 -6.78 -16.77
CA ARG A 180 8.01 -7.52 -15.50
C ARG A 180 6.86 -8.53 -15.41
N PRO A 181 6.98 -9.58 -14.57
CA PRO A 181 5.88 -10.49 -14.31
C PRO A 181 4.62 -9.75 -13.82
N PRO A 182 3.43 -10.04 -14.38
CA PRO A 182 2.20 -9.42 -13.91
C PRO A 182 1.82 -9.92 -12.51
N GLY A 183 1.01 -9.13 -11.80
CA GLY A 183 0.51 -9.50 -10.47
C GLY A 183 -0.64 -8.60 -10.00
N THR A 184 -1.22 -8.94 -8.85
CA THR A 184 -2.28 -8.14 -8.22
C THR A 184 -1.68 -6.85 -7.64
N PHE A 185 -2.20 -5.69 -8.06
CA PHE A 185 -1.67 -4.38 -7.68
C PHE A 185 -2.67 -3.46 -6.97
N HIS A 186 -3.94 -3.87 -6.86
CA HIS A 186 -5.01 -3.09 -6.24
C HIS A 186 -6.18 -3.96 -5.75
N GLN A 187 -6.89 -3.46 -4.75
CA GLN A 187 -8.11 -4.03 -4.19
C GLN A 187 -9.12 -2.89 -3.97
N PHE A 188 -10.40 -3.14 -4.30
CA PHE A 188 -11.41 -2.08 -4.38
C PHE A 188 -12.23 -1.85 -3.10
N ARG A 189 -12.42 -2.87 -2.26
CA ARG A 189 -13.34 -2.73 -1.12
C ARG A 189 -12.68 -1.90 -0.02
N LEU A 190 -13.38 -0.86 0.42
CA LEU A 190 -13.02 -0.12 1.63
C LEU A 190 -13.28 -1.02 2.85
N LEU A 191 -12.21 -1.57 3.44
CA LEU A 191 -12.32 -2.62 4.45
C LEU A 191 -13.05 -2.15 5.74
N PRO A 192 -12.83 -0.92 6.27
CA PRO A 192 -13.58 -0.44 7.42
C PRO A 192 -15.08 -0.33 7.13
N VAL A 193 -15.46 0.10 5.93
CA VAL A 193 -16.87 0.19 5.50
C VAL A 193 -17.47 -1.21 5.40
N GLN A 194 -16.78 -2.16 4.79
CA GLN A 194 -17.27 -3.54 4.69
C GLN A 194 -17.41 -4.18 6.08
N PHE A 195 -16.49 -3.89 7.00
CA PHE A 195 -16.48 -4.43 8.36
C PHE A 195 -17.60 -3.84 9.22
N LEU A 196 -17.84 -2.53 9.16
CA LEU A 196 -18.82 -1.82 9.98
C LEU A 196 -20.23 -1.79 9.37
N CYS A 197 -20.34 -1.91 8.05
CA CYS A 197 -21.60 -1.91 7.30
C CYS A 197 -21.76 -3.18 6.43
N PRO A 198 -21.73 -4.39 7.02
CA PRO A 198 -21.70 -5.65 6.27
C PRO A 198 -22.98 -5.93 5.47
N ASN A 199 -24.10 -5.30 5.82
CA ASN A 199 -25.38 -5.47 5.15
C ASN A 199 -25.48 -4.69 3.82
N ILE A 200 -24.47 -3.90 3.48
CA ILE A 200 -24.41 -3.17 2.21
C ILE A 200 -23.63 -4.00 1.20
N SER A 201 -24.31 -4.57 0.20
CA SER A 201 -23.65 -5.27 -0.90
C SER A 201 -23.10 -4.30 -1.93
N VAL A 202 -21.78 -4.28 -2.06
CA VAL A 202 -21.02 -3.44 -2.99
C VAL A 202 -20.34 -4.33 -4.04
N ALA A 203 -20.60 -4.05 -5.32
CA ALA A 203 -19.97 -4.73 -6.45
C ALA A 203 -19.18 -3.74 -7.31
N TYR A 204 -18.02 -4.19 -7.83
CA TYR A 204 -17.12 -3.38 -8.64
C TYR A 204 -16.95 -4.00 -10.02
N ARG A 205 -16.84 -3.15 -11.05
CA ARG A 205 -16.53 -3.58 -12.43
C ARG A 205 -15.60 -2.57 -13.10
N LEU A 206 -14.59 -3.08 -13.78
CA LEU A 206 -13.76 -2.31 -14.71
C LEU A 206 -14.51 -2.14 -16.03
N LEU A 207 -14.58 -0.91 -16.53
CA LEU A 207 -15.01 -0.62 -17.89
C LEU A 207 -13.77 -0.26 -18.71
N GLU A 208 -13.56 -0.98 -19.80
CA GLU A 208 -12.55 -0.63 -20.79
C GLU A 208 -12.97 0.65 -21.51
N ASP A 209 -12.10 1.66 -21.54
CA ASP A 209 -12.18 2.72 -22.53
C ASP A 209 -11.11 2.51 -23.60
N ARG A 210 -11.45 2.84 -24.84
CA ARG A 210 -10.65 2.50 -26.03
C ARG A 210 -9.52 3.50 -26.31
N GLU A 211 -9.08 4.25 -25.31
CA GLU A 211 -7.95 5.17 -25.42
C GLU A 211 -6.76 4.69 -24.58
N SER A 212 -5.80 4.07 -25.30
CA SER A 212 -4.49 3.69 -24.80
C SER A 212 -3.61 4.93 -24.58
N LEU A 213 -3.30 5.27 -23.33
CA LEU A 213 -2.33 6.33 -23.02
C LEU A 213 -0.88 5.84 -23.15
N CYS A 214 -0.61 4.54 -23.00
CA CYS A 214 0.75 3.99 -23.10
C CYS A 214 1.09 3.51 -24.54
N GLY A 215 0.75 4.29 -25.57
CA GLY A 215 0.82 3.82 -26.97
C GLY A 215 1.02 4.86 -28.09
N LYS A 216 1.46 6.08 -27.80
CA LYS A 216 1.79 7.06 -28.87
C LYS A 216 3.10 7.81 -28.60
N LEU A 217 4.22 7.10 -28.71
CA LEU A 217 5.48 7.70 -29.13
C LEU A 217 5.73 7.25 -30.58
N PRO A 218 6.00 8.17 -31.53
CA PRO A 218 6.22 7.79 -32.92
C PRO A 218 7.54 7.02 -33.03
N GLY A 219 7.47 5.74 -33.41
CA GLY A 219 8.63 4.94 -33.82
C GLY A 219 8.88 3.60 -33.12
N ILE A 220 8.07 3.20 -32.13
CA ILE A 220 8.26 1.90 -31.44
C ILE A 220 7.00 1.05 -31.59
N GLN A 221 7.14 -0.08 -32.30
CA GLN A 221 6.09 -1.08 -32.45
C GLN A 221 6.05 -1.97 -31.20
N TRP A 222 5.17 -1.65 -30.25
CA TRP A 222 4.94 -2.49 -29.07
C TRP A 222 4.24 -3.79 -29.49
N HIS A 223 4.86 -4.94 -29.19
CA HIS A 223 4.25 -6.27 -29.40
C HIS A 223 3.44 -6.79 -28.20
N GLN A 224 3.20 -5.95 -27.19
CA GLN A 224 2.34 -6.29 -26.06
C GLN A 224 1.44 -5.10 -25.70
N ARG A 225 0.19 -5.42 -25.33
CA ARG A 225 -0.97 -4.51 -25.31
C ARG A 225 -0.74 -3.29 -24.39
N PRO A 226 -1.18 -2.08 -24.79
CA PRO A 226 -1.08 -0.90 -23.94
C PRO A 226 -1.93 -1.05 -22.68
N VAL A 227 -1.43 -0.54 -21.55
CA VAL A 227 -2.21 -0.43 -20.31
C VAL A 227 -3.34 0.57 -20.55
N GLN A 228 -4.57 0.08 -20.57
CA GLN A 228 -5.78 0.86 -20.87
C GLN A 228 -6.16 1.74 -19.66
N ALA A 229 -6.60 2.97 -19.91
CA ALA A 229 -7.31 3.75 -18.90
C ALA A 229 -8.64 3.05 -18.58
N ALA A 230 -8.91 2.80 -17.29
CA ALA A 230 -10.10 2.05 -16.88
C ALA A 230 -11.03 2.92 -16.02
N PHE A 231 -12.28 3.06 -16.44
CA PHE A 231 -13.32 3.62 -15.59
C PHE A 231 -13.80 2.56 -14.61
N LEU A 232 -14.07 2.97 -13.35
CA LEU A 232 -14.57 2.04 -12.35
C LEU A 232 -16.03 2.30 -12.02
N TRP A 233 -16.83 1.24 -12.14
CA TRP A 233 -18.22 1.26 -11.72
C TRP A 233 -18.35 0.62 -10.34
N CYS A 234 -19.08 1.29 -9.45
CA CYS A 234 -19.51 0.73 -8.17
C CYS A 234 -21.03 0.67 -8.13
N GLN A 235 -21.58 -0.52 -7.92
CA GLN A 235 -23.02 -0.75 -7.82
C GLN A 235 -23.37 -1.17 -6.40
N LEU A 236 -24.29 -0.42 -5.78
CA LEU A 236 -24.90 -0.80 -4.51
C LEU A 236 -26.19 -1.56 -4.78
N GLN A 237 -26.26 -2.80 -4.31
CA GLN A 237 -27.50 -3.56 -4.29
C GLN A 237 -28.14 -3.34 -2.92
N HIS A 238 -29.13 -2.45 -2.82
CA HIS A 238 -30.08 -2.49 -1.72
C HIS A 238 -31.26 -3.38 -2.15
N ALA A 239 -31.77 -4.19 -1.21
CA ALA A 239 -33.03 -4.89 -1.40
C ALA A 239 -34.13 -3.85 -1.70
N ARG A 240 -34.52 -3.77 -2.98
CA ARG A 240 -35.39 -2.78 -3.64
C ARG A 240 -34.73 -1.41 -3.89
N GLY A 241 -34.24 -1.24 -5.14
CA GLY A 241 -33.76 0.04 -5.68
C GLY A 241 -32.25 0.17 -5.63
N GLY A 242 -31.55 -0.27 -6.68
CA GLY A 242 -30.09 -0.13 -6.78
C GLY A 242 -29.69 1.32 -7.06
N HIS A 243 -28.84 1.90 -6.20
CA HIS A 243 -28.24 3.21 -6.45
C HIS A 243 -26.88 3.02 -7.12
N LEU A 244 -26.67 3.71 -8.25
CA LEU A 244 -25.44 3.62 -9.03
C LEU A 244 -24.50 4.77 -8.64
N SER A 245 -23.19 4.50 -8.55
CA SER A 245 -22.17 5.53 -8.36
C SER A 245 -21.00 5.32 -9.31
N ARG A 246 -20.71 6.35 -10.10
CA ARG A 246 -19.60 6.37 -11.05
C ARG A 246 -18.34 6.86 -10.33
N GLY A 247 -17.31 6.02 -10.33
CA GLY A 247 -15.96 6.38 -9.93
C GLY A 247 -15.04 6.51 -11.14
N HIS A 248 -13.89 7.13 -10.94
CA HIS A 248 -12.81 7.15 -11.92
C HIS A 248 -11.56 6.64 -11.21
N LEU A 249 -10.98 5.55 -11.74
CA LEU A 249 -9.67 5.08 -11.32
C LEU A 249 -8.64 6.04 -11.93
N GLY A 250 -7.64 6.49 -11.17
CA GLY A 250 -6.62 7.38 -11.74
C GLY A 250 -5.84 6.68 -12.86
N ASP A 251 -5.24 7.48 -13.75
CA ASP A 251 -4.49 6.96 -14.88
C ASP A 251 -3.22 6.23 -14.41
N PRO A 252 -2.86 5.07 -15.03
CA PRO A 252 -1.60 4.42 -14.76
C PRO A 252 -0.45 5.27 -15.29
N VAL A 253 0.61 5.45 -14.49
CA VAL A 253 1.86 6.06 -14.95
C VAL A 253 2.81 4.91 -15.31
N CYS A 254 3.15 4.80 -16.59
CA CYS A 254 4.17 3.89 -17.08
C CYS A 254 5.55 4.49 -16.73
N GLU A 255 6.34 3.82 -15.88
CA GLU A 255 7.73 4.17 -15.55
C GLU A 255 8.70 3.09 -16.05
#